data_AF-A0A351ZX92-F1
#
_entry.id   AF-A0A351ZX92-F1
#
_cell.length_a   1.000
_cell.length_b   1.000
_cell.length_c   1.000
_cell.angle_alpha   90.00
_cell.angle_beta   90.00
_cell.angle_gamma   90.00
#
_symmetry.space_group_name_H-M   'P 1'
#
loop_
_entity.id
_entity.type
_entity.pdbx_description
1 polymer ?
#
loop_
_entity_poly.entity_id
_entity_poly.type
_entity_poly.pdbx_seq_one_letter_code
_entity_poly.pdbx_strand_id
1 'polypeptide(L)'
;LLTKFVADQPGDFTKGKLYFYKQDANAFTGTWVEVPNDPATNWDIMVAPHNWAKTKGITGFTRLEWGAINMTDGKIYITETGN
;
A
#
# COMPACT_ATOMS: atom_id res chain seq x y z
N LEU A 1 0.87 7.25 1.91
CA LEU A 1 1.32 5.84 1.86
C LEU A 1 0.86 5.27 0.54
N LEU A 2 1.74 4.65 -0.24
CA LEU A 2 1.30 3.91 -1.42
C LEU A 2 0.79 2.55 -0.97
N THR A 3 -0.47 2.24 -1.29
CA THR A 3 -1.19 1.07 -0.76
C THR A 3 -1.66 0.17 -1.90
N LYS A 4 -1.75 -1.13 -1.62
CA LYS A 4 -2.30 -2.12 -2.54
C LYS A 4 -3.16 -3.09 -1.74
N PHE A 5 -4.38 -3.32 -2.19
CA PHE A 5 -5.24 -4.38 -1.66
C PHE A 5 -5.34 -5.49 -2.69
N VAL A 6 -5.17 -6.73 -2.26
CA VAL A 6 -5.32 -7.93 -3.08
C VAL A 6 -6.45 -8.76 -2.48
N ALA A 7 -7.58 -8.81 -3.18
CA ALA A 7 -8.73 -9.62 -2.77
C ALA A 7 -8.42 -11.12 -2.86
N ASP A 8 -8.99 -11.91 -1.95
CA ASP A 8 -8.90 -13.38 -2.02
C ASP A 8 -9.69 -13.94 -3.20
N GLN A 9 -10.78 -13.28 -3.57
CA GLN A 9 -11.64 -13.60 -4.71
C GLN A 9 -11.82 -12.37 -5.60
N PRO A 10 -11.62 -12.47 -6.93
CA PRO A 10 -11.79 -11.34 -7.84
C PRO A 10 -13.17 -10.67 -7.71
N GLY A 11 -13.18 -9.36 -7.45
CA GLY A 11 -14.40 -8.57 -7.28
C GLY A 11 -15.02 -8.57 -5.88
N ASP A 12 -14.51 -9.39 -4.95
CA ASP A 12 -14.92 -9.37 -3.54
C ASP A 12 -13.91 -8.57 -2.71
N PHE A 13 -14.32 -7.37 -2.28
CA PHE A 13 -13.47 -6.49 -1.48
C PHE A 13 -13.65 -6.67 0.03
N THR A 14 -14.40 -7.68 0.47
CA THR A 14 -14.65 -7.95 1.90
C THR A 14 -13.53 -8.77 2.56
N LYS A 15 -12.71 -9.47 1.76
CA LYS A 15 -11.60 -10.31 2.22
C LYS A 15 -10.39 -10.20 1.32
N GLY A 16 -9.22 -10.15 1.92
CA GLY A 16 -7.97 -10.03 1.21
C GLY A 16 -6.85 -9.49 2.09
N LYS A 17 -5.81 -9.02 1.43
CA LYS A 17 -4.57 -8.59 2.06
C LYS A 17 -4.23 -7.16 1.66
N LEU A 18 -3.94 -6.33 2.66
CA LEU A 18 -3.46 -4.97 2.48
C LEU A 18 -1.93 -4.96 2.50
N TYR A 19 -1.33 -4.17 1.61
CA TYR A 19 0.10 -4.00 1.50
C TYR A 19 0.47 -2.52 1.45
N PHE A 20 1.62 -2.18 2.01
CA PHE A 20 2.26 -0.88 1.85
C PHE A 20 3.58 -0.99 1.11
N TYR A 21 3.85 -0.04 0.22
CA TYR A 21 5.10 -0.03 -0.53
C TYR A 21 6.24 0.60 0.28
N LYS A 22 7.37 -0.10 0.30
CA LYS A 22 8.64 0.37 0.87
C LYS A 22 9.68 0.42 -0.24
N GLN A 23 9.99 1.63 -0.69
CA GLN A 23 11.00 1.92 -1.71
C GLN A 23 12.41 1.69 -1.15
N ASP A 24 13.27 1.08 -1.96
CA ASP A 24 14.68 0.92 -1.63
C ASP A 24 15.41 2.27 -1.73
N ALA A 25 16.43 2.47 -0.90
CA ALA A 25 17.20 3.70 -0.91
C ALA A 25 17.83 3.96 -2.29
N ASN A 26 17.65 5.17 -2.83
CA ASN A 26 18.20 5.60 -4.12
C ASN A 26 17.76 4.76 -5.33
N ALA A 27 16.64 4.05 -5.25
CA ALA A 27 16.08 3.28 -6.36
C ALA A 27 14.60 3.60 -6.59
N PHE A 28 14.09 3.30 -7.79
CA PHE A 28 12.66 3.34 -8.11
C PHE A 28 11.97 1.97 -7.91
N THR A 29 12.67 1.03 -7.26
CA THR A 29 12.19 -0.30 -6.90
C THR A 29 11.99 -0.40 -5.39
N GLY A 30 11.37 -1.49 -4.95
CA GLY A 30 11.03 -1.68 -3.56
C GLY A 30 10.19 -2.92 -3.34
N THR A 31 9.67 -3.04 -2.12
CA THR A 31 8.95 -4.20 -1.65
C THR A 31 7.54 -3.83 -1.19
N TRP A 32 6.59 -4.75 -1.42
CA TRP A 32 5.25 -4.66 -0.83
C TRP A 32 5.26 -5.38 0.50
N VAL A 33 5.05 -4.64 1.58
CA VAL A 33 5.02 -5.17 2.95
C VAL A 33 3.57 -5.44 3.34
N GLU A 34 3.25 -6.69 3.63
CA GLU A 34 1.92 -7.12 4.08
C GLU A 34 1.59 -6.50 5.44
N VAL A 35 0.40 -5.91 5.56
CA VAL A 35 -0.12 -5.35 6.80
C VAL A 35 -0.82 -6.48 7.59
N PRO A 36 -0.42 -6.77 8.83
CA PRO A 36 -1.11 -7.73 9.68
C PRO A 36 -2.58 -7.34 9.86
N ASN A 37 -3.48 -8.31 9.68
CA ASN A 37 -4.92 -8.06 9.62
C ASN A 37 -5.77 -9.10 10.36
N ASP A 38 -5.21 -9.85 11.31
CA ASP A 38 -5.99 -10.74 12.18
C ASP A 38 -6.77 -9.89 13.21
N PRO A 39 -8.12 -9.85 13.16
CA PRO A 39 -8.90 -9.01 14.08
C PRO A 39 -8.71 -9.36 15.55
N ALA A 40 -8.35 -10.61 15.86
CA ALA A 40 -8.15 -11.05 17.24
C ALA A 40 -6.84 -10.51 17.85
N THR A 41 -5.83 -10.23 17.03
CA THR A 41 -4.48 -9.89 17.49
C THR A 41 -3.94 -8.57 16.94
N ASN A 42 -4.60 -7.97 15.95
CA ASN A 42 -4.11 -6.80 15.21
C ASN A 42 -5.14 -5.65 15.11
N TRP A 43 -6.13 -5.61 16.01
CA TRP A 43 -7.18 -4.58 15.96
C TRP A 43 -6.64 -3.15 15.92
N ASP A 44 -5.62 -2.85 16.72
CA ASP A 44 -4.91 -1.58 16.78
C ASP A 44 -4.23 -1.21 15.44
N ILE A 45 -3.69 -2.21 14.73
CA ILE A 45 -3.14 -2.04 13.39
C ILE A 45 -4.27 -1.78 12.39
N MET A 46 -5.39 -2.52 12.47
CA MET A 46 -6.50 -2.40 11.53
C MET A 46 -7.20 -1.04 11.57
N VAL A 47 -7.36 -0.45 12.77
CA VAL A 47 -7.99 0.88 12.92
C VAL A 47 -7.04 2.04 12.60
N ALA A 48 -5.72 1.82 12.68
CA ALA A 48 -4.71 2.87 12.47
C ALA A 48 -3.45 2.33 11.77
N PRO A 49 -3.56 1.78 10.54
CA PRO A 49 -2.45 1.06 9.91
C PRO A 49 -1.28 1.98 9.54
N HIS A 50 -1.53 3.28 9.41
CA HIS A 50 -0.50 4.29 9.19
C HIS A 50 0.45 4.47 10.38
N ASN A 51 0.00 4.22 11.62
CA ASN A 51 0.87 4.26 12.79
C ASN A 51 1.82 3.06 12.79
N TRP A 52 1.29 1.87 12.49
CA TRP A 52 2.10 0.68 12.27
C TRP A 52 3.12 0.89 11.13
N ALA A 53 2.70 1.47 10.01
CA ALA A 53 3.57 1.76 8.86
C ALA A 53 4.81 2.58 9.24
N LYS A 54 4.65 3.60 10.11
CA LYS A 54 5.78 4.40 10.63
C LYS A 54 6.79 3.52 11.36
N THR A 55 6.33 2.57 12.19
CA THR A 55 7.22 1.66 12.95
C THR A 55 8.01 0.69 12.05
N LYS A 56 7.55 0.45 10.82
CA LYS A 56 8.20 -0.45 9.84
C LYS A 56 9.08 0.29 8.84
N GLY A 57 9.15 1.63 8.94
CA GLY A 57 9.87 2.46 7.97
C GLY A 57 9.30 2.34 6.57
N ILE A 58 7.97 2.30 6.44
CA ILE A 58 7.28 2.37 5.14
C ILE A 58 7.52 3.74 4.51
N THR A 59 7.68 3.77 3.19
CA THR A 59 7.98 5.00 2.45
C THR A 59 6.80 5.97 2.49
N GLY A 60 7.09 7.21 2.92
CA GLY A 60 6.22 8.35 2.73
C GLY A 60 6.42 8.93 1.33
N PHE A 61 5.32 9.12 0.62
CA PHE A 61 5.26 9.80 -0.67
C PHE A 61 4.57 11.15 -0.48
N THR A 62 4.95 12.14 -1.28
CA THR A 62 4.49 13.52 -1.21
C THR A 62 3.11 13.66 -1.84
N ARG A 63 2.07 13.68 -0.99
CA ARG A 63 0.67 13.89 -1.39
C ARG A 63 0.28 13.02 -2.60
N LEU A 64 0.31 11.71 -2.39
CA LEU A 64 -0.18 10.75 -3.37
C LEU A 64 -1.63 11.06 -3.72
N GLU A 65 -1.89 11.15 -5.02
CA GLU A 65 -3.23 11.31 -5.56
C GLU A 65 -3.54 10.19 -6.55
N TRP A 66 -4.09 10.52 -7.71
CA TRP A 66 -4.71 9.54 -8.59
C TRP A 66 -3.68 8.60 -9.20
N GLY A 67 -4.05 7.32 -9.24
CA GLY A 67 -3.33 6.30 -9.98
C GLY A 67 -4.12 5.80 -11.18
N ALA A 68 -3.44 5.32 -12.21
CA ALA A 68 -4.03 4.71 -13.39
C ALA A 68 -3.23 3.49 -13.84
N ILE A 69 -3.94 2.45 -14.25
CA ILE A 69 -3.35 1.30 -14.94
C ILE A 69 -3.33 1.57 -16.45
N ASN A 70 -2.17 1.41 -17.07
CA ASN A 70 -2.07 1.36 -18.52
C ASN A 70 -2.39 -0.07 -18.97
N MET A 71 -3.52 -0.24 -19.65
CA MET A 71 -4.00 -1.56 -20.09
C MET A 71 -3.15 -2.17 -21.22
N THR A 72 -2.27 -1.38 -21.86
CA THR A 72 -1.39 -1.85 -22.95
C THR A 72 -0.11 -2.50 -22.42
N ASP A 73 0.51 -1.94 -21.37
CA ASP A 73 1.77 -2.45 -20.82
C ASP A 73 1.66 -2.99 -19.39
N GLY A 74 0.46 -2.91 -18.78
CA GLY A 74 0.17 -3.39 -17.43
C GLY A 74 0.80 -2.56 -16.32
N LYS A 75 1.42 -1.40 -16.62
CA LYS A 75 2.05 -0.55 -15.60
C LYS A 75 1.03 0.30 -14.87
N ILE A 76 1.33 0.59 -13.61
CA ILE A 76 0.56 1.51 -12.79
C ILE A 76 1.34 2.82 -12.69
N TYR A 77 0.68 3.92 -12.98
CA TYR A 77 1.18 5.28 -12.83
C TYR A 77 0.47 5.92 -11.65
N ILE A 78 1.19 6.73 -10.88
CA ILE A 78 0.68 7.47 -9.72
C ILE A 78 1.17 8.91 -9.78
N THR A 79 0.43 9.83 -9.15
CA THR A 79 0.87 11.22 -9.00
C THR A 79 1.21 11.55 -7.55
N GLU A 80 2.28 12.33 -7.38
CA GLU A 80 2.65 13.01 -6.15
C GLU A 80 2.47 14.50 -6.41
N THR A 81 1.41 15.11 -5.89
CA THR A 81 1.04 16.48 -6.27
C THR A 81 1.53 17.53 -5.28
N GLY A 82 2.18 17.12 -4.19
CA GLY A 82 2.71 18.04 -3.20
C GLY A 82 3.95 18.80 -3.68
N ASN A 83 4.31 19.85 -2.95
CA ASN A 83 5.49 20.66 -3.18
C ASN A 83 6.66 20.20 -2.30
#